data_AF-A0A932J1F9-F1
#
_entry.id   AF-A0A932J1F9-F1
#
_cell.length_a   1.000
_cell.length_b   1.000
_cell.length_c   1.000
_cell.angle_alpha   90.00
_cell.angle_beta   90.00
_cell.angle_gamma   90.00
#
_symmetry.space_group_name_H-M   'P 1'
#
loop_
_entity.id
_entity.type
_entity.pdbx_description
1 polymer ?
#
loop_
_entity_poly.entity_id
_entity_poly.type
_entity_poly.pdbx_seq_one_letter_code
_entity_poly.pdbx_strand_id
1 'polypeptide(L)' 'MIVCVCNNVSDREISQAVELGAATMDDLQRDLGVATCCGQCHSCAKQVLQSALTQPSAAAIAPSRHRSFAMMLA' A
#
# COMPACT_ATOMS: atom_id res chain seq x y z
N MET A 1 2.10 7.05 -7.18
CA MET A 1 3.07 6.37 -8.08
C MET A 1 2.92 4.86 -7.93
N ILE A 2 3.04 4.08 -9.02
CA ILE A 2 3.17 2.62 -8.90
C ILE A 2 4.58 2.30 -8.40
N VAL A 3 4.65 1.59 -7.27
CA VAL A 3 5.90 1.18 -6.62
C VAL A 3 6.26 -0.26 -7.01
N CYS A 4 5.29 -1.18 -7.01
CA CYS A 4 5.48 -2.56 -7.44
C CYS A 4 4.64 -2.86 -8.67
N VAL A 5 5.29 -3.14 -9.79
CA VAL A 5 4.60 -3.51 -11.04
C VAL A 5 4.05 -4.94 -10.95
N CYS A 6 4.79 -5.88 -10.37
CA CYS A 6 4.38 -7.30 -10.32
C CYS A 6 3.05 -7.52 -9.61
N ASN A 7 2.84 -6.83 -8.49
CA ASN A 7 1.66 -6.99 -7.65
C ASN A 7 0.76 -5.74 -7.66
N ASN A 8 1.00 -4.83 -8.62
CA ASN A 8 0.24 -3.59 -8.82
C ASN A 8 0.06 -2.77 -7.52
N VAL A 9 1.14 -2.55 -6.78
CA VAL A 9 1.11 -1.79 -5.52
C VAL A 9 1.58 -0.36 -5.76
N SER A 10 0.78 0.60 -5.32
CA SER A 10 1.06 2.03 -5.35
C SER A 10 1.62 2.56 -4.03
N ASP A 11 2.25 3.73 -4.10
CA ASP A 11 2.66 4.51 -2.93
C ASP A 11 1.50 4.79 -1.96
N ARG A 12 0.31 5.08 -2.49
CA ARG A 12 -0.90 5.32 -1.69
C ARG A 12 -1.33 4.10 -0.91
N GLU A 13 -1.26 2.91 -1.51
CA GLU A 13 -1.56 1.65 -0.82
C GLU A 13 -0.55 1.36 0.29
N ILE A 14 0.74 1.66 0.06
CA ILE A 14 1.77 1.55 1.11
C ILE A 14 1.48 2.53 2.25
N SER A 15 1.20 3.80 1.95
CA SER A 15 0.85 4.80 2.98
C SER A 15 -0.40 4.40 3.75
N GLN A 16 -1.43 3.89 3.07
CA GLN A 16 -2.66 3.42 3.72
C GLN A 16 -2.39 2.21 4.63
N ALA A 17 -1.54 1.27 4.22
CA ALA A 17 -1.15 0.15 5.08
C ALA A 17 -0.46 0.66 6.35
N VAL A 18 0.37 1.70 6.25
CA VAL A 18 1.01 2.34 7.42
C VAL A 18 -0.01 3.01 8.33
N GLU A 19 -1.01 3.71 7.79
CA GLU A 19 -2.12 4.26 8.56
C GLU A 19 -2.93 3.17 9.28
N LEU A 20 -2.99 1.96 8.72
CA LEU A 20 -3.64 0.78 9.32
C LEU A 20 -2.73 0.01 10.29
N GLY A 21 -1.47 0.44 10.47
CA GLY A 21 -0.55 -0.11 11.47
C GLY A 21 0.66 -0.87 10.91
N ALA A 22 0.83 -0.97 9.59
CA ALA A 22 2.04 -1.54 9.02
C ALA A 22 3.27 -0.68 9.37
N ALA A 23 4.30 -1.29 9.95
CA ALA A 23 5.51 -0.57 10.37
C ALA A 23 6.79 -1.14 9.74
N THR A 24 6.69 -2.31 9.10
CA THR A 24 7.83 -3.04 8.55
C THR A 24 7.60 -3.45 7.10
N MET A 25 8.68 -3.80 6.40
CA MET A 25 8.57 -4.38 5.06
C MET A 25 7.89 -5.75 5.07
N ASP A 26 7.97 -6.49 6.18
CA ASP A 26 7.29 -7.78 6.34
C ASP A 26 5.78 -7.58 6.33
N ASP A 27 5.28 -6.57 7.07
CA ASP A 27 3.85 -6.20 7.06
C ASP A 27 3.38 -5.87 5.65
N LEU A 28 4.13 -5.04 4.92
CA LEU A 28 3.77 -4.68 3.54
C LEU A 28 3.84 -5.87 2.57
N GLN A 29 4.80 -6.77 2.75
CA GLN A 29 4.90 -8.00 1.95
C GLN A 29 3.70 -8.91 2.20
N ARG A 30 3.27 -9.03 3.45
CA ARG A 30 2.17 -9.88 3.88
C ARG A 30 0.81 -9.33 3.43
N ASP A 31 0.61 -8.02 3.54
CA ASP A 31 -0.68 -7.38 3.29
C ASP A 31 -0.88 -6.96 1.83
N LEU A 32 0.19 -6.49 1.16
CA LEU A 32 0.11 -5.94 -0.20
C LEU A 32 0.82 -6.83 -1.24
N GLY A 33 1.60 -7.83 -0.80
CA GLY A 33 2.47 -8.59 -1.69
C GLY A 33 3.64 -7.76 -2.26
N VAL A 34 3.93 -6.56 -1.74
CA VAL A 34 5.00 -5.74 -2.31
C VAL A 34 6.35 -6.48 -2.24
N ALA A 35 7.16 -6.42 -3.29
CA ALA A 35 8.48 -7.06 -3.36
C ALA A 35 8.54 -8.60 -3.23
N THR A 36 7.42 -9.32 -3.30
CA THR A 36 7.39 -10.80 -3.20
C THR A 36 7.60 -11.56 -4.52
N CYS A 37 7.69 -10.85 -5.65
CA CYS A 37 7.91 -11.44 -6.98
C CYS A 37 9.35 -11.21 -7.49
N CYS A 38 9.63 -10.11 -8.20
CA CYS A 38 10.97 -9.84 -8.73
C CYS A 38 11.90 -9.09 -7.75
N GLY A 39 11.37 -8.56 -6.64
CA GLY A 39 12.12 -7.84 -5.61
C GLY A 39 12.65 -6.44 -5.99
N GLN A 40 12.62 -6.04 -7.26
CA GLN A 40 13.25 -4.78 -7.73
C GLN A 40 12.69 -3.52 -7.06
N CYS A 41 11.43 -3.55 -6.64
CA CYS A 41 10.78 -2.43 -5.96
C CYS A 41 11.14 -2.30 -4.47
N HIS A 42 11.85 -3.25 -3.86
CA HIS A 42 12.06 -3.32 -2.40
C HIS A 42 12.65 -2.03 -1.82
N SER A 43 13.70 -1.49 -2.44
CA SER A 43 14.34 -0.25 -1.98
C SER A 43 13.40 0.95 -2.05
N CYS A 44 12.60 1.05 -3.11
CA CYS A 44 11.63 2.12 -3.30
C CYS A 44 10.48 2.00 -2.29
N ALA A 45 9.91 0.80 -2.12
CA ALA A 45 8.87 0.53 -1.13
C ALA A 45 9.32 0.87 0.30
N LYS A 46 10.57 0.55 0.65
CA LYS A 46 11.16 0.90 1.95
C LYS A 46 11.25 2.41 2.17
N GLN A 47 11.60 3.19 1.14
CA GLN A 47 11.63 4.65 1.23
C GLN A 47 10.23 5.24 1.43
N VAL A 48 9.22 4.71 0.73
CA VAL A 48 7.82 5.12 0.91
C VAL A 48 7.35 4.79 2.33
N LEU A 49 7.62 3.59 2.83
CA LEU A 49 7.32 3.17 4.21
C LEU A 49 7.92 4.15 5.23
N GLN A 50 9.23 4.42 5.13
CA GLN A 50 9.92 5.34 6.04
C GLN A 50 9.36 6.77 5.97
N SER A 51 9.03 7.23 4.76
CA SER A 51 8.43 8.56 4.57
C SER A 51 7.06 8.63 5.22
N ALA A 52 6.21 7.60 5.04
CA ALA A 52 4.88 7.54 5.66
C ALA A 52 4.95 7.47 7.19
N LEU A 53 5.90 6.72 7.75
CA LEU A 53 6.11 6.63 9.21
C LEU A 53 6.61 7.94 9.84
N THR A 54 7.34 8.76 9.07
CA THR A 54 7.95 9.99 9.58
C THR A 54 7.02 11.21 9.45
N GLN A 55 6.01 11.15 8.57
CA GLN A 55 5.06 12.25 8.45
C GLN A 55 3.97 12.15 9.52
N PRO A 56 3.85 13.13 10.44
CA PRO A 56 2.72 13.17 11.35
C PRO A 56 1.45 13.41 10.53
N SER A 57 0.62 12.37 10.41
CA SER A 57 -0.59 12.36 9.59
C SER A 57 -1.58 13.42 10.07
N ALA A 58 -1.69 14.51 9.31
CA ALA A 58 -2.77 15.48 9.42
C ALA A 58 -3.68 15.35 8.20
N ALA A 59 -4.33 14.18 8.00
CA ALA A 59 -5.57 14.10 7.21
C ALA A 59 -6.12 12.68 7.16
N ALA A 60 -6.98 12.36 8.13
CA ALA A 60 -8.15 11.56 7.83
C ALA A 60 -9.02 12.33 6.81
N ILE A 61 -8.82 12.11 5.51
CA ILE A 61 -9.79 12.50 4.49
C ILE A 61 -9.92 11.35 3.49
N ALA A 62 -10.81 10.40 3.83
CA ALA A 62 -11.38 9.48 2.86
C ALA A 62 -12.26 10.24 1.85
N PRO A 63 -12.08 10.00 0.54
CA PRO A 63 -13.19 9.45 -0.23
C PRO A 63 -12.68 8.42 -1.25
N SER A 64 -13.35 7.31 -1.53
CA SER A 64 -14.58 7.32 -2.31
C SER A 64 -15.12 5.89 -2.41
N ARG A 65 -16.43 5.77 -2.21
CA ARG A 65 -17.23 4.56 -2.41
C ARG A 65 -17.20 4.17 -3.89
N HIS A 66 -16.34 3.24 -4.29
CA HIS A 66 -16.55 2.51 -5.54
C HIS A 66 -16.00 1.08 -5.51
N ARG A 67 -16.65 0.22 -4.74
CA ARG A 67 -16.77 -1.21 -5.08
C ARG A 67 -18.22 -1.50 -5.47
N SER A 68 -18.66 -0.98 -6.60
CA SER A 68 -19.67 -1.69 -7.39
C SER A 68 -18.96 -2.85 -8.10
N PHE A 69 -18.69 -3.90 -7.34
CA PHE A 69 -18.42 -5.23 -7.86
C PHE A 69 -19.10 -6.25 -6.95
N ALA A 70 -20.39 -6.02 -6.68
CA ALA A 70 -21.31 -7.08 -6.30
C ALA A 70 -21.90 -7.64 -7.60
N MET A 71 -21.10 -8.47 -8.29
CA MET A 71 -21.61 -9.45 -9.22
C MET A 71 -22.34 -10.51 -8.38
N MET A 72 -23.60 -10.25 -8.06
CA MET A 72 -24.45 -11.12 -7.27
C MET A 72 -25.59 -11.60 -8.18
N LEU A 73 -25.30 -12.77 -8.76
CA LEU A 73 -26.18 -13.71 -9.46
C LEU A 73 -27.68 -13.52 -9.19
N ALA A 74 -28.42 -13.19 -10.24
CA ALA A 74 -29.84 -13.49 -10.41
C ALA A 74 -30.02 -14.07 -11.83
#